data_AF-A0A7S3HZA5-F1
#
_entry.id   AF-A0A7S3HZA5-F1
#
_cell.length_a   1.000
_cell.length_b   1.000
_cell.length_c   1.000
_cell.angle_alpha   90.00
_cell.angle_beta   90.00
_cell.angle_gamma   90.00
#
_symmetry.space_group_name_H-M   'P 1'
#
loop_
_entity.id
_entity.type
_entity.pdbx_description
1 polymer ?
#
loop_
_entity_poly.entity_id
_entity_poly.type
_entity_poly.pdbx_seq_one_letter_code
_entity_poly.pdbx_strand_id
1 'polypeptide(L)'
;MQSFVLHGGYMWLNILIYDIYGLICGSDILHTHPRSIVFCFSGQFLQAVLRMIVANASGENFNPYRRTTLIAWGLMGINIVSFIFTSEPLLDEKWLFRFINVMIWSAIGHFAYHVLNELKTILGIRIFHVVRKTAKA
;
A
#
# COMPACT_ATOMS: atom_id res chain seq x y z
N MET A 1 2.07 11.64 -18.55
CA MET A 1 3.53 11.73 -18.28
C MET A 1 3.82 12.14 -16.84
N GLN A 2 3.15 13.17 -16.30
CA GLN A 2 3.31 13.63 -14.91
C GLN A 2 3.00 12.56 -13.84
N SER A 3 1.91 11.78 -13.99
CA SER A 3 1.54 10.72 -13.04
C SER A 3 2.58 9.60 -12.92
N PHE A 4 3.26 9.27 -14.03
CA PHE A 4 4.30 8.22 -14.05
C PHE A 4 5.56 8.68 -13.31
N VAL A 5 5.98 9.94 -13.50
CA VAL A 5 7.13 10.52 -12.78
C VAL A 5 6.84 10.60 -11.28
N LEU A 6 5.63 11.02 -10.90
CA LEU A 6 5.20 11.06 -9.50
C LEU A 6 5.16 9.66 -8.86
N HIS A 7 4.71 8.66 -9.61
CA HIS A 7 4.73 7.27 -9.17
C HIS A 7 6.17 6.73 -9.03
N GLY A 8 7.05 7.01 -9.99
CA GLY A 8 8.46 6.60 -9.93
C GLY A 8 9.20 7.23 -8.76
N GLY A 9 9.01 8.53 -8.52
CA GLY A 9 9.59 9.22 -7.36
C GLY A 9 9.08 8.67 -6.03
N TYR A 10 7.79 8.37 -5.95
CA TYR A 10 7.21 7.69 -4.77
C TYR A 10 7.86 6.33 -4.53
N MET A 11 8.09 5.52 -5.57
CA MET A 11 8.72 4.20 -5.40
C MET A 11 10.15 4.31 -4.94
N TRP A 12 10.91 5.25 -5.50
CA TRP A 12 12.28 5.48 -5.08
C TRP A 12 12.37 5.89 -3.60
N LEU A 13 11.49 6.79 -3.16
CA LEU A 13 11.44 7.22 -1.77
C LEU A 13 10.97 6.09 -0.83
N ASN A 14 10.06 5.24 -1.29
CA ASN A 14 9.62 4.08 -0.53
C ASN A 14 10.76 3.08 -0.31
N ILE A 15 11.54 2.78 -1.37
CA ILE A 15 12.72 1.91 -1.27
C ILE A 15 13.70 2.49 -0.25
N LEU A 16 14.02 3.78 -0.34
CA LEU A 16 14.92 4.45 0.59
C LEU A 16 14.51 4.31 2.05
N ILE A 17 13.23 4.49 2.37
CA ILE A 17 12.75 4.39 3.76
C ILE A 17 12.92 2.97 4.30
N TYR A 18 12.64 1.95 3.48
CA TYR A 18 12.82 0.55 3.89
C TYR A 18 14.30 0.18 4.01
N ASP A 19 15.16 0.67 3.12
CA ASP A 19 16.61 0.44 3.17
C ASP A 19 17.23 1.13 4.40
N ILE A 20 16.87 2.39 4.67
CA ILE A 20 17.33 3.13 5.85
C ILE A 20 16.88 2.41 7.13
N TYR A 21 15.63 1.91 7.17
CA TYR A 21 15.13 1.13 8.31
C TYR A 21 15.97 -0.13 8.52
N GLY A 22 16.23 -0.90 7.45
CA GLY A 22 17.01 -2.14 7.51
C GLY A 22 18.46 -1.91 7.95
N LEU A 23 19.10 -0.86 7.45
CA LEU A 23 20.49 -0.54 7.74
C LEU A 23 20.69 0.03 9.15
N ILE A 24 19.79 0.90 9.62
CA ILE A 24 19.97 1.59 10.90
C ILE A 24 19.52 0.74 12.09
N CYS A 25 18.35 0.11 12.02
CA CYS A 25 17.83 -0.68 13.14
C CYS A 25 18.57 -2.02 13.33
N GLY A 26 19.54 -2.37 12.47
CA GLY A 26 20.15 -3.71 12.47
C GLY A 26 19.11 -4.82 12.34
N SER A 27 17.98 -4.47 11.70
CA SER A 27 16.72 -5.20 11.74
C SER A 27 16.91 -6.59 11.13
N ASP A 28 16.96 -7.62 11.97
CA ASP A 28 16.96 -9.03 11.56
C ASP A 28 15.62 -9.42 10.91
N ILE A 29 14.67 -8.50 10.79
CA ILE A 29 13.38 -8.70 10.14
C ILE A 29 13.47 -9.12 8.67
N LEU A 30 14.54 -8.72 7.97
CA LEU A 30 14.85 -9.21 6.62
C LEU A 30 15.10 -10.72 6.61
N HIS A 31 15.63 -11.27 7.70
CA HIS A 31 15.89 -12.70 7.86
C HIS A 31 14.75 -13.44 8.57
N THR A 32 14.14 -12.83 9.59
CA THR A 32 13.13 -13.48 10.42
C THR A 32 11.72 -13.42 9.82
N HIS A 33 11.35 -12.34 9.13
CA HIS A 33 10.01 -12.15 8.57
C HIS A 33 10.01 -11.51 7.16
N PRO A 34 10.82 -12.02 6.20
CA PRO A 34 10.96 -11.42 4.86
C PRO A 34 9.61 -11.27 4.14
N ARG A 35 8.71 -12.24 4.32
CA ARG A 35 7.37 -12.21 3.72
C ARG A 35 6.58 -10.97 4.14
N SER A 36 6.66 -10.58 5.41
CA SER A 36 5.88 -9.43 5.93
C SER A 36 6.32 -8.12 5.28
N ILE A 37 7.63 -7.94 5.09
CA ILE A 37 8.20 -6.77 4.41
C ILE A 37 7.76 -6.75 2.95
N VAL A 38 7.88 -7.88 2.25
CA VAL A 38 7.46 -8.01 0.85
C VAL A 38 5.97 -7.69 0.70
N PHE A 39 5.12 -8.17 1.62
CA PHE A 39 3.69 -7.84 1.62
C PHE A 39 3.42 -6.36 1.87
N CYS A 40 4.17 -5.70 2.75
CA CYS A 40 4.04 -4.27 3.01
C CYS A 40 4.43 -3.45 1.77
N PHE A 41 5.61 -3.75 1.20
CA PHE A 41 6.13 -3.07 0.02
C PHE A 41 5.22 -3.28 -1.20
N SER A 42 4.87 -4.53 -1.49
CA SER A 42 3.97 -4.87 -2.60
C SER A 42 2.57 -4.30 -2.41
N GLY A 43 2.06 -4.22 -1.18
CA GLY A 43 0.79 -3.58 -0.87
C GLY A 43 0.82 -2.09 -1.20
N GLN A 44 1.84 -1.35 -0.74
CA GLN A 44 1.99 0.08 -1.07
C GLN A 44 2.19 0.30 -2.58
N PHE A 45 2.93 -0.59 -3.23
CA PHE A 45 3.09 -0.58 -4.69
C PHE A 45 1.74 -0.75 -5.40
N LEU A 46 1.00 -1.82 -5.07
CA LEU A 46 -0.29 -2.13 -5.65
C LEU A 46 -1.31 -1.00 -5.41
N GLN A 47 -1.34 -0.45 -4.20
CA GLN A 47 -2.20 0.69 -3.87
C GLN A 47 -1.92 1.90 -4.75
N ALA A 48 -0.64 2.22 -5.01
CA ALA A 48 -0.26 3.32 -5.88
C ALA A 48 -0.60 3.05 -7.35
N VAL A 49 -0.38 1.83 -7.84
CA VAL A 49 -0.70 1.43 -9.23
C VAL A 49 -2.20 1.48 -9.49
N LEU A 50 -3.01 0.87 -8.64
CA LEU A 50 -4.48 0.86 -8.79
C LEU A 50 -5.04 2.28 -8.86
N ARG A 51 -4.50 3.20 -8.04
CA ARG A 51 -4.91 4.60 -8.05
C ARG A 51 -4.44 5.35 -9.29
N MET A 52 -3.25 5.06 -9.79
CA MET A 52 -2.76 5.63 -11.04
C MET A 52 -3.66 5.21 -12.21
N ILE A 53 -4.08 3.94 -12.25
CA ILE A 53 -5.00 3.43 -13.27
C ILE A 53 -6.34 4.17 -13.21
N VAL A 54 -6.95 4.27 -12.01
CA VAL A 54 -8.23 4.96 -11.83
C VAL A 54 -8.11 6.46 -12.14
N ALA A 55 -7.06 7.14 -11.68
CA ALA A 55 -6.85 8.56 -11.96
C ALA A 55 -6.73 8.83 -13.47
N ASN A 56 -6.00 7.97 -14.20
CA ASN A 56 -5.89 8.07 -15.65
C ASN A 56 -7.23 7.79 -16.35
N ALA A 57 -8.04 6.86 -15.83
CA ALA A 57 -9.35 6.55 -16.40
C ALA A 57 -10.41 7.64 -16.13
N SER A 58 -10.36 8.27 -14.95
CA SER A 58 -11.31 9.31 -14.53
C SER A 58 -10.89 10.74 -14.93
N GLY A 59 -9.67 10.92 -15.42
CA GLY A 59 -9.11 12.25 -15.71
C GLY A 59 -8.76 13.08 -14.46
N GLU A 60 -8.65 12.44 -13.30
CA GLU A 60 -8.34 13.09 -12.03
C GLU A 60 -6.82 13.29 -11.84
N ASN A 61 -6.44 14.31 -11.08
CA ASN A 61 -5.04 14.52 -10.70
C ASN A 61 -4.58 13.43 -9.73
N PHE A 62 -3.55 12.69 -10.13
CA PHE A 62 -2.94 11.63 -9.30
C PHE A 62 -2.12 12.22 -8.15
N ASN A 63 -2.45 11.85 -6.91
CA ASN A 63 -1.63 12.14 -5.73
C ASN A 63 -1.14 10.83 -5.07
N PRO A 64 0.16 10.51 -5.15
CA PRO A 64 0.72 9.29 -4.55
C PRO A 64 0.89 9.37 -3.03
N TYR A 65 1.02 10.57 -2.44
CA TYR A 65 1.32 10.76 -1.02
C TYR A 65 0.06 10.77 -0.18
N ARG A 66 -0.53 9.59 0.02
CA ARG A 66 -1.75 9.45 0.82
C ARG A 66 -1.46 9.20 2.30
N ARG A 67 -2.41 9.59 3.15
CA ARG A 67 -2.34 9.47 4.61
C ARG A 67 -1.88 8.08 5.09
N THR A 68 -2.33 7.00 4.46
CA THR A 68 -1.93 5.63 4.82
C THR A 68 -0.44 5.38 4.65
N THR A 69 0.16 5.86 3.56
CA THR A 69 1.61 5.73 3.33
C THR A 69 2.38 6.65 4.26
N LEU A 70 1.93 7.90 4.42
CA LEU A 70 2.59 8.84 5.34
C LEU A 70 2.57 8.35 6.79
N ILE A 71 1.49 7.69 7.22
CA ILE A 71 1.42 7.05 8.54
C ILE A 71 2.39 5.88 8.63
N ALA A 72 2.46 5.01 7.61
CA ALA A 72 3.40 3.90 7.60
C ALA A 72 4.86 4.37 7.65
N TRP A 73 5.22 5.37 6.83
CA TRP A 73 6.54 6.00 6.82
C TRP A 73 6.83 6.73 8.13
N GLY A 74 5.85 7.42 8.70
CA GLY A 74 5.98 8.09 9.99
C GLY A 74 6.25 7.10 11.12
N LEU A 75 5.53 5.98 11.16
CA LEU A 75 5.75 4.92 12.15
C LEU A 75 7.14 4.29 12.02
N MET A 76 7.58 4.01 10.79
CA MET A 76 8.94 3.51 10.54
C MET A 76 10.00 4.56 10.94
N GLY A 77 9.77 5.83 10.59
CA GLY A 77 10.67 6.94 10.92
C GLY A 77 10.79 7.18 12.42
N ILE A 78 9.69 7.13 13.17
CA ILE A 78 9.70 7.22 14.63
C ILE A 78 10.50 6.07 15.24
N ASN A 79 10.34 4.84 14.72
CA ASN A 79 11.11 3.71 15.21
C ASN A 79 12.62 3.85 14.93
N ILE A 80 12.99 4.37 13.75
CA ILE A 80 14.39 4.69 13.39
C ILE A 80 14.96 5.74 14.34
N VAL A 81 14.23 6.84 14.54
CA VAL A 81 14.65 7.93 15.42
C VAL A 81 14.82 7.42 16.86
N SER A 82 13.86 6.65 17.37
CA SER A 82 13.99 6.00 18.67
C SER A 82 15.26 5.16 18.75
N PHE A 83 15.51 4.31 17.77
CA PHE A 83 16.68 3.46 17.75
C PHE A 83 18.00 4.26 17.77
N ILE A 84 18.07 5.37 17.06
CA ILE A 84 19.25 6.27 17.06
C ILE A 84 19.50 6.88 18.44
N PHE A 85 18.45 7.28 19.18
CA PHE A 85 18.59 8.00 20.45
C PHE A 85 18.63 7.09 21.68
N THR A 86 17.88 5.99 21.69
CA THR A 86 17.76 5.08 22.83
C THR A 86 18.41 3.72 22.62
N SER A 87 18.96 3.44 21.42
CA SER A 87 19.48 2.11 21.03
C SER A 87 18.44 0.98 21.12
N GLU A 88 17.16 1.33 21.27
CA GLU A 88 16.05 0.40 21.39
C GLU A 88 14.89 0.88 20.50
N PRO A 89 14.23 -0.03 19.76
CA PRO A 89 13.06 0.31 18.98
C PRO A 89 11.86 0.56 19.91
N LEU A 90 11.10 1.61 19.64
CA LEU A 90 9.87 1.97 20.37
C LEU A 90 8.78 0.89 20.26
N LEU A 91 8.69 0.27 19.09
CA LEU A 91 7.77 -0.81 18.80
C LEU A 91 8.54 -2.03 18.30
N ASP A 92 8.15 -3.20 18.82
CA ASP A 92 8.59 -4.48 18.29
C ASP A 92 8.29 -4.52 16.78
N GLU A 93 9.35 -4.73 16.03
CA GLU A 93 9.41 -4.90 14.59
C GLU A 93 8.27 -5.78 14.05
N LYS A 94 7.99 -6.91 14.68
CA LYS A 94 6.95 -7.84 14.25
C LYS A 94 5.56 -7.19 14.28
N TRP A 95 5.27 -6.43 15.32
CA TRP A 95 3.99 -5.74 15.49
C TRP A 95 3.88 -4.52 14.59
N LEU A 96 4.98 -3.78 14.41
CA LEU A 96 5.05 -2.65 13.50
C LEU A 96 4.66 -3.05 12.08
N PHE A 97 5.34 -4.06 11.50
CA PHE A 97 5.07 -4.48 10.13
C PHE A 97 3.71 -5.17 9.97
N ARG A 98 3.21 -5.87 10.99
CA ARG A 98 1.85 -6.43 10.96
C ARG A 98 0.79 -5.33 10.93
N PHE A 99 0.95 -4.30 11.75
CA PHE A 99 0.03 -3.16 11.78
C PHE A 99 0.03 -2.41 10.44
N ILE A 100 1.21 -2.13 9.88
CA ILE A 100 1.36 -1.50 8.58
C ILE A 100 0.70 -2.37 7.49
N ASN A 101 0.93 -3.69 7.50
CA ASN A 101 0.29 -4.61 6.55
C ASN A 101 -1.23 -4.56 6.63
N VAL A 102 -1.82 -4.71 7.82
CA VAL A 102 -3.27 -4.67 8.00
C VAL A 102 -3.83 -3.36 7.47
N MET A 103 -3.21 -2.23 7.81
CA MET A 103 -3.63 -0.92 7.34
C MET A 103 -3.62 -0.79 5.81
N ILE A 104 -2.53 -1.21 5.15
CA ILE A 104 -2.39 -1.13 3.69
C ILE A 104 -3.43 -2.02 3.00
N TRP A 105 -3.55 -3.28 3.43
CA TRP A 105 -4.48 -4.23 2.82
C TRP A 105 -5.94 -3.83 3.04
N SER A 106 -6.29 -3.29 4.21
CA SER A 106 -7.61 -2.69 4.45
C SER A 106 -7.86 -1.48 3.54
N ALA A 107 -6.85 -0.63 3.31
CA ALA A 107 -6.98 0.52 2.42
C ALA A 107 -7.15 0.11 0.94
N ILE A 108 -6.47 -0.96 0.50
CA ILE A 108 -6.67 -1.54 -0.84
C ILE A 108 -8.06 -2.14 -0.96
N GLY A 109 -8.51 -2.93 0.02
CA GLY A 109 -9.85 -3.52 0.03
C GLY A 109 -10.94 -2.46 -0.02
N HIS A 110 -10.82 -1.42 0.80
CA HIS A 110 -11.74 -0.27 0.77
C HIS A 110 -11.73 0.45 -0.58
N PHE A 111 -10.55 0.64 -1.19
CA PHE A 111 -10.44 1.25 -2.51
C PHE A 111 -11.13 0.40 -3.59
N ALA A 112 -10.86 -0.89 -3.63
CA ALA A 112 -11.48 -1.81 -4.58
C ALA A 112 -13.01 -1.83 -4.42
N TYR A 113 -13.51 -1.88 -3.18
CA TYR A 113 -14.95 -1.82 -2.91
C TYR A 113 -15.59 -0.54 -3.45
N HIS A 114 -14.96 0.62 -3.22
CA HIS A 114 -15.47 1.91 -3.69
C HIS A 114 -15.52 1.98 -5.22
N VAL A 115 -14.43 1.61 -5.89
CA VAL A 115 -14.35 1.60 -7.36
C VAL A 115 -15.38 0.65 -7.97
N LEU A 116 -15.56 -0.54 -7.40
CA LEU A 116 -16.57 -1.49 -7.87
C LEU A 116 -18.00 -0.96 -7.66
N ASN A 117 -18.26 -0.26 -6.56
CA ASN A 117 -19.57 0.31 -6.28
C ASN A 117 -19.89 1.48 -7.24
N GLU A 118 -18.91 2.33 -7.56
CA GLU A 118 -19.05 3.37 -8.57
C GLU A 118 -19.28 2.77 -9.96
N LEU A 119 -18.48 1.77 -10.37
CA LEU A 119 -18.67 1.06 -11.64
C LEU A 119 -20.06 0.42 -11.74
N LYS A 120 -20.55 -0.20 -10.66
CA LYS A 120 -21.91 -0.75 -10.58
C LYS A 120 -22.97 0.34 -10.79
N THR A 121 -22.75 1.52 -10.21
CA THR A 121 -23.67 2.66 -10.31
C THR A 121 -23.70 3.23 -11.73
N ILE A 122 -22.53 3.37 -12.36
CA ILE A 122 -22.40 3.92 -13.72
C ILE A 122 -22.94 2.95 -14.78
N LEU A 123 -22.60 1.66 -14.69
CA LEU A 123 -22.98 0.67 -15.69
C LEU A 123 -24.40 0.14 -15.50
N GLY A 124 -25.00 0.31 -14.32
CA GLY A 124 -26.31 -0.27 -13.99
C GLY A 124 -26.33 -1.80 -13.91
N ILE A 125 -25.16 -2.46 -13.98
CA ILE A 125 -25.03 -3.91 -14.00
C ILE A 125 -24.86 -4.44 -12.57
N ARG A 126 -25.52 -5.55 -12.23
CA ARG A 126 -25.23 -6.32 -11.00
C ARG A 126 -23.96 -7.14 -11.22
N ILE A 127 -22.78 -6.59 -10.90
CA ILE A 127 -21.46 -7.21 -11.13
C ILE A 127 -21.32 -8.61 -10.48
N PHE A 128 -22.06 -8.89 -9.41
CA PHE A 128 -22.06 -10.20 -8.74
C PHE A 128 -23.20 -11.14 -9.16
N HIS A 129 -23.88 -10.87 -10.28
CA HIS A 129 -24.95 -11.73 -10.78
C HIS A 129 -24.40 -12.69 -11.84
N VAL A 130 -24.05 -13.91 -11.43
CA VAL A 130 -23.68 -14.99 -12.36
C VAL A 130 -24.92 -15.33 -13.19
N VAL A 131 -24.94 -14.96 -14.47
CA VAL A 131 -26.00 -15.37 -15.39
C VAL A 131 -25.87 -16.87 -15.60
N ARG A 132 -26.81 -17.67 -15.07
CA ARG A 132 -26.90 -19.10 -15.37
C ARG A 132 -27.05 -19.26 -16.88
N LYS A 133 -26.10 -19.96 -17.50
CA LYS A 133 -26.16 -20.33 -18.91
C LYS A 133 -27.35 -21.27 -19.09
N THR A 134 -28.49 -20.78 -19.60
CA THR A 134 -29.59 -21.65 -20.01
C THR A 134 -29.12 -22.45 -21.21
N ALA A 135 -28.95 -23.77 -21.02
CA ALA A 135 -28.76 -24.70 -22.12
C ALA A 135 -29.98 -24.54 -23.05
N LYS A 136 -29.73 -24.10 -24.29
CA LYS A 136 -30.76 -24.13 -25.33
C LYS A 136 -31.05 -25.61 -25.62
N ALA A 137 -32.26 -26.05 -25.31
CA ALA A 137 -32.84 -27.28 -25.83
C ALA A 137 -33.30 -27.04 -27.28
#